data_AF-A0A2T6E9V0-F1
#
_entry.id   AF-A0A2T6E9V0-F1
#
_cell.length_a   1.000
_cell.length_b   1.000
_cell.length_c   1.000
_cell.angle_alpha   90.00
_cell.angle_beta   90.00
_cell.angle_gamma   90.00
#
_symmetry.space_group_name_H-M   'P 1'
#
loop_
_entity.id
_entity.type
_entity.pdbx_description
1 polymer ?
#
loop_
_entity_poly.entity_id
_entity_poly.type
_entity_poly.pdbx_seq_one_letter_code
_entity_poly.pdbx_strand_id
1 'polypeptide(L)'
;MQWLEVYGYLGSVLIAISLMMADIRKLRWINLVGAGTFASYGLLIQAWPVALLNGFIVLIDVVHLWQIYRRPAPLNQVDFDAGDAYVQNILVQSLPQASALQAGQRIRVSYRGNQPVALELLEQNAASLQHSESLAA
;
A
#
# COMPACT_ATOMS: atom_id res chain seq x y z
N MET A 1 -10.55 36.05 24.37
CA MET A 1 -10.88 35.94 22.94
C MET A 1 -9.70 35.39 22.14
N GLN A 2 -8.52 36.04 22.13
CA GLN A 2 -7.36 35.62 21.32
C GLN A 2 -6.79 34.22 21.64
N TRP A 3 -6.84 33.77 22.90
CA TRP A 3 -6.28 32.46 23.29
C TRP A 3 -7.04 31.28 22.67
N LEU A 4 -8.36 31.40 22.45
CA LEU A 4 -9.16 30.37 21.79
C LEU A 4 -8.79 30.22 20.31
N GLU A 5 -8.52 31.32 19.62
CA GLU A 5 -8.09 31.31 18.21
C GLU A 5 -6.73 30.64 18.05
N VAL A 6 -5.78 30.93 18.95
CA VAL A 6 -4.46 30.27 18.97
C VAL A 6 -4.60 28.76 19.21
N TYR A 7 -5.47 28.35 20.13
CA TYR A 7 -5.79 26.93 20.34
C TYR A 7 -6.42 26.28 19.09
N GLY A 8 -7.30 27.00 18.39
CA GLY A 8 -7.91 26.55 17.15
C GLY A 8 -6.89 26.35 16.01
N TYR A 9 -5.96 27.30 15.83
CA TYR A 9 -4.89 27.16 14.84
C TYR A 9 -3.91 26.04 15.18
N LEU A 10 -3.57 25.87 16.46
CA LEU A 10 -2.80 24.72 16.93
C LEU A 10 -3.50 23.40 16.58
N GLY A 11 -4.81 23.32 16.81
CA GLY A 11 -5.63 22.15 16.44
C GLY A 11 -5.58 21.85 14.94
N SER A 12 -5.76 22.85 14.08
CA SER A 12 -5.71 22.68 12.62
C SER A 12 -4.34 22.22 12.11
N VAL A 13 -3.25 22.76 12.67
CA VAL A 13 -1.89 22.35 12.34
C VAL A 13 -1.63 20.90 12.77
N LEU A 14 -2.11 20.51 13.95
CA LEU A 14 -2.01 19.13 14.42
C LEU A 14 -2.77 18.15 13.51
N ILE A 15 -3.97 18.51 13.08
CA ILE A 15 -4.75 17.71 12.11
C ILE A 15 -3.99 17.59 10.78
N ALA A 16 -3.41 18.69 10.28
CA ALA A 16 -2.63 18.68 9.04
C ALA A 16 -1.38 17.78 9.15
N ILE A 17 -0.62 17.88 10.24
CA ILE A 17 0.56 17.03 10.49
C ILE A 17 0.16 15.55 10.61
N SER A 18 -0.97 15.26 11.26
CA SER A 18 -1.50 13.89 11.38
C SER A 18 -1.74 13.24 10.01
N LEU A 19 -2.13 14.02 9.01
CA LEU A 19 -2.37 13.51 7.65
C LEU A 19 -1.07 13.32 6.86
N MET A 20 0.03 13.99 7.23
CA MET A 20 1.29 13.96 6.49
C MET A 20 2.22 12.80 6.86
N MET A 21 2.02 12.14 8.00
CA MET A 21 3.02 11.19 8.53
C MET A 21 2.82 9.77 7.98
N ALA A 22 3.24 9.55 6.73
CA ALA A 22 3.24 8.26 6.06
C ALA A 22 4.62 7.55 6.15
N ASP A 23 4.85 6.91 7.30
CA ASP A 23 5.39 5.54 7.45
C ASP A 23 6.91 5.22 7.32
N ILE A 24 7.51 4.83 8.46
CA ILE A 24 8.68 3.92 8.57
C ILE A 24 8.42 2.98 9.75
N ARG A 25 8.04 1.72 9.51
CA ARG A 25 7.58 0.71 10.51
C ARG A 25 8.30 0.70 11.87
N LYS A 26 9.63 0.79 11.89
CA LYS A 26 10.42 0.78 13.15
C LYS A 26 10.25 2.07 13.96
N LEU A 27 10.09 3.21 13.28
CA LEU A 27 9.89 4.52 13.90
C LEU A 27 8.53 4.60 14.61
N ARG A 28 7.48 4.00 14.02
CA ARG A 28 6.14 3.94 14.63
C ARG A 28 6.11 3.16 15.93
N TRP A 29 6.86 2.07 16.04
CA TRP A 29 6.98 1.33 17.30
C TRP A 29 7.63 2.16 18.41
N ILE A 30 8.68 2.91 18.09
CA ILE A 30 9.34 3.79 19.05
C ILE A 30 8.40 4.94 19.44
N ASN A 31 7.69 5.51 18.46
CA ASN A 31 6.71 6.58 18.71
C ASN A 31 5.54 6.10 19.58
N LEU A 32 5.05 4.87 19.36
CA LEU A 32 4.00 4.25 20.16
C LEU A 32 4.43 4.12 21.63
N VAL A 33 5.65 3.63 21.89
CA VAL A 33 6.17 3.50 23.26
C VAL A 33 6.42 4.86 23.89
N GLY A 34 7.01 5.80 23.15
CA GLY A 34 7.29 7.16 23.63
C GLY A 34 6.01 7.93 23.94
N ALA A 35 5.05 7.94 23.02
CA ALA A 35 3.75 8.56 23.21
C ALA A 35 2.93 7.86 24.31
N GLY A 36 2.96 6.52 24.41
CA GLY A 36 2.31 5.81 25.52
C GLY A 36 2.87 6.20 26.90
N THR A 37 4.20 6.38 26.97
CA THR A 37 4.88 6.85 28.18
C THR A 37 4.52 8.29 28.50
N PHE A 38 4.48 9.19 27.51
CA PHE A 38 4.09 10.58 27.73
C PHE A 38 2.59 10.76 28.03
N ALA A 39 1.74 9.94 27.43
CA ALA A 39 0.30 9.94 27.72
C ALA A 39 0.03 9.52 29.17
N SER A 40 0.64 8.42 29.62
CA SER A 40 0.54 7.97 31.01
C SER A 40 1.15 8.97 31.99
N TYR A 41 2.30 9.55 31.66
CA TYR A 41 2.89 10.66 32.41
C TYR A 41 1.93 11.86 32.52
N GLY A 42 1.35 12.29 31.41
CA GLY A 42 0.39 13.41 31.37
C GLY A 42 -0.85 13.16 32.24
N LEU A 43 -1.34 11.91 32.31
CA LEU A 43 -2.43 11.53 33.20
C LEU A 43 -2.02 11.61 34.68
N LEU A 44 -0.81 11.15 35.02
CA LEU A 44 -0.28 11.17 36.39
C LEU A 44 -0.17 12.60 36.93
N ILE A 45 0.26 13.56 36.11
CA ILE A 45 0.37 14.98 36.50
C ILE A 45 -0.89 15.81 36.20
N GLN A 46 -1.98 15.16 35.78
CA GLN A 46 -3.23 15.82 35.35
C GLN A 46 -3.05 16.90 34.26
N ALA A 47 -2.00 16.77 33.43
CA ALA A 47 -1.77 17.60 32.26
C ALA A 47 -2.60 17.10 31.08
N TRP A 48 -3.89 17.47 31.08
CA TRP A 48 -4.85 17.08 30.04
C TRP A 48 -4.38 17.28 28.59
N PRO A 49 -3.74 18.41 28.21
CA PRO A 49 -3.26 18.58 26.83
C PRO A 49 -2.18 17.57 26.44
N VAL A 50 -1.28 17.24 27.36
CA VAL A 50 -0.19 16.27 27.14
C VAL A 50 -0.76 14.86 27.02
N ALA A 51 -1.68 14.51 27.91
CA ALA A 51 -2.36 13.20 27.90
C ALA A 51 -3.18 12.99 26.62
N LEU A 52 -3.96 13.99 26.20
CA LEU A 52 -4.78 13.94 24.99
C LEU A 52 -3.93 13.81 23.73
N LEU A 53 -2.92 14.67 23.57
CA LEU A 53 -2.09 14.68 22.37
C LEU A 53 -1.34 13.35 22.21
N ASN A 54 -0.68 12.88 23.27
CA ASN A 54 0.07 11.64 23.21
C ASN A 54 -0.85 10.40 23.14
N GLY A 55 -2.02 10.44 23.78
CA GLY A 55 -3.03 9.40 23.63
C GLY A 55 -3.57 9.29 22.21
N PHE A 56 -3.78 10.43 21.53
CA PHE A 56 -4.18 10.46 20.12
C PHE A 56 -3.11 9.86 19.21
N ILE A 57 -1.83 10.18 19.45
CA ILE A 57 -0.70 9.59 18.73
C ILE A 57 -0.66 8.07 18.89
N VAL A 58 -0.82 7.56 20.13
CA VAL A 58 -0.89 6.11 20.39
C VAL A 58 -2.00 5.45 19.56
N LEU A 59 -3.19 6.06 19.50
CA LEU A 59 -4.32 5.52 18.77
C LEU A 59 -4.06 5.47 17.25
N ILE A 60 -3.48 6.54 16.68
CA ILE A 60 -3.08 6.58 15.27
C ILE A 60 -2.04 5.51 14.96
N ASP A 61 -1.02 5.38 15.81
CA ASP A 61 0.06 4.43 15.59
C ASP A 61 -0.44 2.98 15.65
N VAL A 62 -1.35 2.66 16.57
CA VAL A 62 -2.00 1.34 16.64
C VAL A 62 -2.78 1.03 15.36
N VAL A 63 -3.58 1.98 14.85
CA VAL A 63 -4.37 1.78 13.62
C VAL A 63 -3.45 1.55 12.42
N HIS A 64 -2.40 2.35 12.26
CA HIS A 64 -1.43 2.18 11.17
C HIS A 64 -0.72 0.84 11.27
N LEU A 65 -0.30 0.47 12.47
CA LEU A 65 0.39 -0.79 12.70
C LEU A 65 -0.51 -1.98 12.35
N TRP A 66 -1.77 -1.94 12.78
CA TRP A 66 -2.77 -2.93 12.41
C TRP A 66 -3.01 -2.99 10.90
N GLN A 67 -3.08 -1.85 10.23
CA GLN A 67 -3.24 -1.79 8.77
C GLN A 67 -2.05 -2.41 8.05
N ILE A 68 -0.82 -2.16 8.50
CA ILE A 68 0.41 -2.72 7.93
C ILE A 68 0.43 -4.25 8.06
N TYR A 69 0.05 -4.79 9.22
CA TYR A 69 0.02 -6.24 9.44
C TYR A 69 -1.14 -6.94 8.72
N ARG A 70 -2.18 -6.19 8.33
CA ARG A 70 -3.35 -6.73 7.61
C ARG A 70 -3.30 -6.58 6.10
N ARG A 71 -2.39 -5.78 5.54
CA ARG A 71 -2.28 -5.65 4.09
C ARG A 71 -1.68 -6.95 3.52
N PRO A 72 -2.43 -7.71 2.69
CA PRO A 72 -1.84 -8.82 1.96
C PRO A 72 -0.70 -8.28 1.09
N ALA A 73 0.38 -9.06 0.94
CA ALA A 73 1.52 -8.66 0.14
C ALA A 73 1.06 -8.20 -1.25
N PRO A 74 1.58 -7.06 -1.76
CA PRO A 74 1.19 -6.56 -3.08
C PRO A 74 1.46 -7.65 -4.12
N LEU A 75 0.48 -7.86 -5.00
CA LEU A 75 0.69 -8.70 -6.17
C LEU A 75 1.47 -7.85 -7.18
N ASN A 76 2.73 -8.20 -7.42
CA ASN A 76 3.53 -7.59 -8.47
C ASN A 76 3.14 -8.23 -9.79
N GLN A 77 2.74 -7.45 -10.79
CA GLN A 77 2.37 -7.97 -12.11
C GLN A 77 3.47 -7.63 -13.11
N VAL A 78 3.88 -8.61 -13.91
CA VAL A 78 4.83 -8.40 -15.00
C VAL A 78 4.25 -9.03 -16.26
N ASP A 79 4.26 -8.26 -17.35
CA ASP A 79 3.76 -8.68 -18.65
C ASP A 79 4.93 -9.28 -19.45
N PHE A 80 4.77 -10.52 -19.91
CA PHE A 80 5.77 -11.22 -20.74
C PHE A 80 5.17 -11.63 -22.08
N ASP A 81 6.03 -11.72 -23.09
CA ASP A 81 5.69 -12.38 -24.35
C ASP A 81 5.89 -13.89 -24.19
N ALA A 82 4.87 -14.69 -24.50
CA ALA A 82 4.90 -16.14 -24.38
C ALA A 82 5.97 -16.80 -25.25
N GLY A 83 6.52 -16.09 -26.25
CA GLY A 83 7.52 -16.63 -27.18
C GLY A 83 8.95 -16.75 -26.65
N ASP A 84 9.27 -16.18 -25.48
CA ASP A 84 10.63 -16.23 -24.93
C ASP A 84 10.93 -17.62 -24.33
N ALA A 85 11.95 -18.30 -24.88
CA ALA A 85 12.40 -19.62 -24.46
C ALA A 85 12.83 -19.67 -22.97
N TYR A 86 13.31 -18.55 -22.42
CA TYR A 86 13.64 -18.44 -21.00
C TYR A 86 12.38 -18.41 -20.12
N VAL A 87 11.37 -17.64 -20.55
CA VAL A 87 10.09 -17.49 -19.85
C VAL A 87 9.32 -18.81 -19.86
N GLN A 88 9.24 -19.50 -21.00
CA GLN A 88 8.57 -20.81 -21.07
C GLN A 88 9.20 -21.85 -20.14
N ASN A 89 10.53 -21.96 -20.11
CA ASN A 89 11.21 -22.95 -19.26
C ASN A 89 10.93 -22.73 -17.77
N ILE A 90 10.97 -21.47 -17.30
CA ILE A 90 10.77 -21.17 -15.88
C ILE A 90 9.29 -21.20 -15.49
N LEU A 91 8.39 -20.73 -16.36
CA LEU A 91 6.95 -20.75 -16.11
C LEU A 91 6.40 -22.17 -16.14
N VAL A 92 6.80 -23.02 -17.08
CA VAL A 92 6.33 -24.43 -17.15
C VAL A 92 6.81 -25.24 -15.94
N GLN A 93 8.00 -24.94 -15.42
CA GLN A 93 8.52 -25.58 -14.21
C GLN A 93 7.73 -25.20 -12.95
N SER A 94 7.20 -23.98 -12.90
CA SER A 94 6.51 -23.44 -11.72
C SER A 94 4.98 -23.58 -11.80
N LEU A 95 4.42 -23.56 -13.01
CA LEU A 95 3.00 -23.60 -13.32
C LEU A 95 2.79 -24.55 -14.51
N PRO A 96 2.35 -25.80 -14.27
CA PRO A 96 2.16 -26.80 -15.33
C PRO A 96 1.19 -26.34 -16.43
N GLN A 97 0.23 -25.48 -16.07
CA GLN A 97 -0.75 -24.85 -16.95
C GLN A 97 -0.15 -23.84 -17.95
N ALA A 98 1.10 -23.41 -17.76
CA ALA A 98 1.82 -22.58 -18.72
C ALA A 98 2.21 -23.34 -20.01
N SER A 99 2.15 -24.68 -20.01
CA SER A 99 2.45 -25.50 -21.19
C SER A 99 1.47 -25.34 -22.36
N ALA A 100 0.30 -24.75 -22.13
CA ALA A 100 -0.70 -24.49 -23.16
C ALA A 100 -0.50 -23.15 -23.90
N LEU A 101 0.50 -22.36 -23.52
CA LEU A 101 0.75 -21.01 -24.05
C LEU A 101 1.47 -21.07 -25.41
N GLN A 102 0.93 -20.36 -26.41
CA GLN A 102 1.48 -20.33 -27.76
C GLN A 102 2.35 -19.09 -28.00
N ALA A 103 3.39 -19.22 -28.83
CA ALA A 103 4.26 -18.10 -29.21
C ALA A 103 3.44 -16.95 -29.84
N GLY A 104 3.61 -15.73 -29.33
CA GLY A 104 2.87 -14.54 -29.76
C GLY A 104 1.67 -14.15 -28.88
N GLN A 105 1.34 -14.93 -27.85
CA GLN A 105 0.38 -14.52 -26.82
C GLN A 105 1.08 -13.65 -25.76
N ARG A 106 0.47 -12.52 -25.39
CA ARG A 106 0.92 -11.72 -24.25
C ARG A 106 0.29 -12.26 -22.98
N ILE A 107 1.10 -12.49 -21.96
CA ILE A 107 0.66 -13.06 -20.69
C ILE A 107 1.02 -12.11 -19.57
N ARG A 108 0.07 -11.87 -18.67
CA ARG A 108 0.30 -11.17 -17.41
C ARG A 108 0.49 -12.20 -16.31
N VAL A 109 1.68 -12.22 -15.71
CA VAL A 109 2.00 -13.09 -14.57
C VAL A 109 1.90 -12.25 -13.30
N SER A 110 1.00 -12.64 -12.40
CA SER A 110 0.89 -12.04 -11.07
C SER A 110 1.78 -12.79 -10.09
N TYR A 111 2.73 -12.09 -9.49
CA TYR A 111 3.65 -12.57 -8.46
C TYR A 111 3.20 -12.12 -7.08
N ARG A 112 3.25 -13.01 -6.08
CA ARG A 112 3.19 -12.63 -4.66
C ARG A 112 4.61 -12.74 -4.09
N GLY A 113 5.30 -11.62 -3.97
CA GLY A 113 6.73 -11.63 -3.64
C GLY A 113 7.56 -12.21 -4.78
N ASN A 114 8.20 -13.37 -4.57
CA ASN A 114 9.03 -14.06 -5.58
C ASN A 114 8.37 -15.32 -6.18
N GLN A 115 7.09 -15.57 -5.87
CA GLN A 115 6.36 -16.74 -6.36
C GLN A 115 5.27 -16.31 -7.37
N PRO A 116 5.19 -16.92 -8.55
CA PRO A 116 4.10 -16.69 -9.49
C PRO A 116 2.82 -17.35 -8.95
N VAL A 117 1.72 -16.58 -8.84
CA VAL A 117 0.45 -17.00 -8.24
C VAL A 117 -0.67 -17.12 -9.26
N ALA A 118 -0.70 -16.27 -10.31
CA ALA A 118 -1.73 -16.33 -11.33
C ALA A 118 -1.19 -15.94 -12.71
N LEU A 119 -1.81 -16.51 -13.75
CA LEU A 119 -1.56 -16.22 -15.16
C LEU A 119 -2.86 -15.67 -15.76
N GLU A 120 -2.77 -14.54 -16.44
CA GLU A 120 -3.89 -13.93 -17.17
C GLU A 120 -3.47 -13.72 -18.63
N LEU A 121 -4.27 -14.21 -19.57
CA LEU A 121 -4.04 -14.02 -21.00
C LEU A 121 -4.47 -12.61 -21.37
N LEU A 122 -3.53 -11.80 -21.88
CA LEU A 122 -3.86 -10.48 -22.41
C LEU A 122 -4.41 -10.67 -23.83
N GLU A 123 -5.74 -10.77 -23.96
CA GLU A 123 -6.40 -10.68 -25.26
C GLU A 123 -6.05 -9.33 -25.91
N GLN A 124 -5.49 -9.35 -27.12
CA GLN A 124 -4.99 -8.18 -27.86
C GLN A 124 -6.10 -7.22 -28.36
N ASN A 125 -7.30 -7.23 -27.78
CA ASN A 125 -8.48 -6.53 -28.30
C ASN A 125 -8.54 -5.01 -28.01
N ALA A 126 -7.48 -4.37 -27.53
CA ALA A 126 -7.43 -2.91 -27.43
C ALA A 126 -6.92 -2.22 -28.72
N ALA A 127 -6.18 -2.93 -29.59
CA ALA A 127 -5.62 -2.34 -30.80
C ALA A 127 -6.56 -2.41 -32.03
N SER A 128 -7.54 -3.32 -32.03
CA SER A 128 -8.51 -3.50 -33.12
C SER A 128 -9.73 -2.57 -33.01
N LEU A 129 -10.10 -2.13 -31.80
CA LEU A 129 -11.21 -1.19 -31.58
C LEU A 129 -10.86 0.24 -32.03
N GLN A 130 -9.61 0.69 -31.82
CA GLN A 130 -9.18 2.01 -32.29
C GLN A 130 -9.00 2.09 -33.81
N HIS A 131 -8.59 1.00 -34.45
CA HIS A 131 -8.40 0.98 -35.92
C HIS A 131 -9.73 0.85 -36.69
N SER A 132 -10.77 0.30 -36.07
CA SER A 132 -12.11 0.25 -36.67
C SER A 132 -12.89 1.57 -36.52
N GLU A 133 -12.68 2.33 -35.44
CA GLU A 133 -13.23 3.70 -35.32
C GLU A 133 -12.57 4.70 -36.29
N SER A 134 -11.27 4.55 -36.61
CA SER A 134 -10.60 5.46 -37.57
C SER A 134 -10.91 5.19 -39.04
N LEU A 135 -11.47 4.03 -39.37
CA LEU A 135 -11.92 3.67 -40.73
C LEU A 135 -13.42 3.94 -40.96
N ALA A 136 -14.15 4.26 -39.88
CA ALA A 136 -15.59 4.55 -39.91
C ALA A 136 -15.92 6.07 -39.80
N ALA A 137 -14.89 6.92 -39.69
CA ALA A 137 -14.98 8.39 -39.68
C ALA A 137 -14.47 8.99 -40.99
#